data_AF-A0A533XMS3-F1
#
_entry.id   AF-A0A533XMS3-F1
#
_cell.length_a   1.000
_cell.length_b   1.000
_cell.length_c   1.000
_cell.angle_alpha   90.00
_cell.angle_beta   90.00
_cell.angle_gamma   90.00
#
_symmetry.space_group_name_H-M   'P 1'
#
loop_
_entity.id
_entity.type
_entity.pdbx_description
1 polymer ?
#
loop_
_entity_poly.entity_id
_entity_poly.type
_entity_poly.pdbx_seq_one_letter_code
_entity_poly.pdbx_strand_id
1 'polypeptide(L)'
;MPNGVPQSRQIIPLILPASPVRSDLRRILQSALYAVDPYAAVIANISLQGHRLHAGRRVYDLRKLKRLVVVGGGKAAVPMARALVKILGRRVESGIIATAGD
;
A
#
# COMPACT_ATOMS: atom_id res chain seq x y z
N MET A 1 12.04 -22.37 -1.98
CA MET A 1 10.94 -22.33 -1.00
C MET A 1 9.85 -21.40 -1.52
N PRO A 2 8.70 -21.91 -2.01
CA PRO A 2 7.64 -21.05 -2.50
C PRO A 2 6.82 -20.55 -1.30
N ASN A 3 7.13 -19.35 -0.80
CA ASN A 3 6.28 -18.70 0.19
C ASN A 3 5.08 -18.09 -0.54
N GLY A 4 4.02 -18.88 -0.66
CA GLY A 4 2.71 -18.44 -1.11
C GLY A 4 2.18 -17.37 -0.16
N VAL A 5 2.39 -16.11 -0.50
CA VAL A 5 1.68 -15.00 0.12
C VAL A 5 0.18 -15.24 -0.14
N PRO A 6 -0.68 -15.30 0.89
CA PRO A 6 -2.11 -15.46 0.69
C PRO A 6 -2.64 -14.31 -0.18
N GLN A 7 -3.16 -14.63 -1.37
CA GLN A 7 -3.70 -13.65 -2.32
C GLN A 7 -5.19 -13.36 -2.14
N SER A 8 -5.86 -13.91 -1.13
CA SER A 8 -7.27 -13.63 -0.87
C SER A 8 -7.43 -12.53 0.18
N ARG A 9 -7.56 -11.28 -0.27
CA ARG A 9 -8.20 -10.22 0.53
C ARG A 9 -9.66 -10.64 0.72
N GLN A 10 -10.00 -11.26 1.84
CA GLN A 10 -11.38 -11.23 2.31
C GLN A 10 -11.64 -9.80 2.76
N ILE A 11 -12.26 -9.01 1.89
CA ILE A 11 -12.93 -7.78 2.32
C ILE A 11 -14.07 -8.27 3.21
N ILE A 12 -14.04 -7.94 4.50
CA ILE A 12 -15.18 -8.16 5.39
C ILE A 12 -16.38 -7.57 4.67
N PRO A 13 -17.39 -8.36 4.30
CA PRO A 13 -18.54 -7.82 3.60
C PRO A 13 -19.17 -6.76 4.50
N LEU A 14 -19.29 -5.55 3.97
CA LEU A 14 -19.97 -4.48 4.67
C LEU A 14 -21.46 -4.85 4.73
N ILE A 15 -21.90 -5.37 5.87
CA ILE A 15 -23.29 -5.73 6.11
C ILE A 15 -24.06 -4.44 6.39
N LEU A 16 -24.74 -3.93 5.37
CA LEU A 16 -25.69 -2.83 5.52
C LEU A 16 -27.10 -3.41 5.74
N PRO A 17 -27.86 -2.93 6.74
CA PRO A 17 -29.24 -3.34 6.96
C PRO A 17 -30.12 -3.00 5.76
N ALA A 18 -31.24 -3.71 5.61
CA ALA A 18 -32.21 -3.42 4.56
C ALA A 18 -32.85 -2.04 4.82
N SER A 19 -32.63 -1.09 3.91
CA SER A 19 -33.29 0.21 3.93
C SER A 19 -33.35 0.82 2.53
N PRO A 20 -34.25 1.79 2.27
CA PRO A 20 -34.34 2.48 0.99
C PRO A 20 -33.04 3.19 0.56
N VAL A 21 -32.20 3.59 1.52
CA VAL A 21 -30.94 4.32 1.27
C VAL A 21 -29.71 3.40 1.12
N ARG A 22 -29.90 2.08 1.19
CA ARG A 22 -28.80 1.10 1.20
C ARG A 22 -27.89 1.22 -0.02
N SER A 23 -28.45 1.50 -1.20
CA SER A 23 -27.69 1.69 -2.45
C SER A 23 -26.77 2.91 -2.38
N ASP A 24 -27.30 4.04 -1.89
CA ASP A 24 -26.58 5.30 -1.83
C ASP A 24 -25.48 5.25 -0.77
N LEU A 25 -25.81 4.69 0.39
CA LEU A 25 -24.83 4.47 1.46
C LEU A 25 -23.69 3.56 1.00
N ARG A 26 -24.00 2.47 0.28
CA ARG A 26 -22.98 1.58 -0.30
C ARG A 26 -22.07 2.34 -1.27
N ARG A 27 -22.65 3.19 -2.14
CA ARG A 27 -21.88 3.97 -3.12
C ARG A 27 -20.96 4.99 -2.45
N ILE A 28 -21.46 5.72 -1.44
CA ILE A 28 -20.67 6.68 -0.67
C ILE A 28 -19.51 5.98 0.02
N LEU A 29 -19.78 4.88 0.74
CA LEU A 29 -18.72 4.19 1.48
C LEU A 29 -17.69 3.57 0.54
N GLN A 30 -18.11 2.94 -0.55
CA GLN A 30 -17.17 2.43 -1.55
C GLN A 30 -16.29 3.54 -2.10
N SER A 31 -16.87 4.68 -2.46
CA SER A 31 -16.11 5.83 -2.98
C SER A 31 -15.11 6.34 -1.96
N ALA A 32 -15.50 6.44 -0.68
CA ALA A 32 -14.61 6.83 0.41
C ALA A 32 -13.46 5.84 0.58
N LEU A 33 -13.74 4.53 0.60
CA LEU A 33 -12.72 3.49 0.75
C LEU A 33 -11.74 3.47 -0.43
N TYR A 34 -12.21 3.68 -1.66
CA TYR A 34 -11.33 3.82 -2.82
C TYR A 34 -10.46 5.07 -2.74
N ALA A 35 -11.02 6.19 -2.28
CA ALA A 35 -10.28 7.45 -2.16
C ALA A 35 -9.12 7.37 -1.14
N VAL A 36 -9.23 6.49 -0.13
CA VAL A 36 -8.21 6.30 0.91
C VAL A 36 -7.39 5.02 0.74
N ASP A 37 -7.40 4.38 -0.44
CA ASP A 37 -6.62 3.16 -0.67
C ASP A 37 -5.11 3.41 -0.42
N PRO A 38 -4.49 2.74 0.59
CA PRO A 38 -3.10 3.01 0.95
C PRO A 38 -2.09 2.59 -0.13
N TYR A 39 -2.42 1.58 -0.93
CA TYR A 39 -1.58 1.14 -2.03
C TYR A 39 -1.59 2.19 -3.15
N ALA A 40 -2.79 2.67 -3.53
CA ALA A 40 -2.95 3.71 -4.54
C ALA A 40 -2.27 5.01 -4.10
N ALA A 41 -2.38 5.38 -2.83
CA ALA A 41 -1.71 6.56 -2.27
C ALA A 41 -0.18 6.50 -2.45
N VAL A 42 0.44 5.35 -2.22
CA VAL A 42 1.89 5.15 -2.45
C VAL A 42 2.23 5.25 -3.94
N ILE A 43 1.46 4.58 -4.81
CA ILE A 43 1.70 4.61 -6.27
C ILE A 43 1.58 6.04 -6.82
N ALA A 44 0.66 6.84 -6.30
CA ALA A 44 0.48 8.22 -6.73
C ALA A 44 1.61 9.17 -6.27
N ASN A 45 2.26 8.87 -5.14
CA ASN A 45 3.22 9.78 -4.51
C ASN A 45 4.68 9.32 -4.62
N ILE A 46 4.93 8.09 -5.04
CA ILE A 46 6.27 7.53 -5.13
C ILE A 46 6.50 6.99 -6.54
N SER A 47 7.59 7.44 -7.17
CA SER A 47 8.02 6.93 -8.47
C SER A 47 9.54 6.81 -8.55
N LEU A 48 10.02 5.90 -9.40
CA LEU A 48 11.43 5.67 -9.62
C LEU A 48 11.76 5.88 -11.09
N GLN A 49 12.64 6.85 -11.37
CA GLN A 49 13.13 7.16 -12.71
C GLN A 49 14.64 6.90 -12.76
N GLY A 50 15.04 5.77 -13.34
CA GLY A 50 16.43 5.30 -13.31
C GLY A 50 16.92 5.06 -11.88
N HIS A 51 17.71 6.01 -11.35
CA HIS A 51 18.21 6.00 -9.97
C HIS A 51 17.63 7.11 -9.10
N ARG A 52 16.72 7.94 -9.62
CA ARG A 52 16.06 9.00 -8.86
C ARG A 52 14.73 8.51 -8.31
N LEU A 53 14.67 8.36 -7.00
CA LEU A 53 13.44 8.08 -6.27
C LEU A 53 12.75 9.39 -5.92
N HIS A 54 11.57 9.59 -6.48
CA HIS A 54 10.67 10.69 -6.12
C HIS A 54 9.76 10.20 -5.01
N ALA A 55 9.75 10.89 -3.88
CA ALA A 55 8.86 10.66 -2.76
C ALA A 55 8.18 11.97 -2.38
N GLY A 56 6.94 12.16 -2.85
CA GLY A 56 6.25 13.43 -2.83
C GLY A 56 7.08 14.51 -3.51
N ARG A 57 7.44 15.57 -2.77
CA ARG A 57 8.24 16.69 -3.29
C ARG A 57 9.76 16.47 -3.20
N ARG A 58 10.20 15.36 -2.60
CA ARG A 58 11.63 15.08 -2.39
C ARG A 58 12.14 14.11 -3.46
N VAL A 59 13.39 14.33 -3.87
CA VAL A 59 14.07 13.47 -4.85
C VAL A 59 15.37 12.96 -4.23
N TYR A 60 15.59 11.66 -4.30
CA TYR A 60 16.75 10.96 -3.78
C TYR A 60 17.50 10.24 -4.90
N ASP A 61 18.81 10.47 -5.03
CA ASP A 61 19.66 9.67 -5.92
C ASP A 61 20.09 8.40 -5.18
N LEU A 62 19.54 7.26 -5.58
CA LEU A 62 19.79 5.98 -4.92
C LEU A 62 21.25 5.52 -5.01
N ARG A 63 22.05 6.04 -5.95
CA ARG A 63 23.49 5.72 -6.06
C ARG A 63 24.31 6.30 -4.90
N LYS A 64 23.78 7.33 -4.23
CA LYS A 64 24.41 7.95 -3.06
C LYS A 64 24.06 7.25 -1.75
N LEU A 65 23.13 6.29 -1.80
CA LEU A 65 22.69 5.54 -0.64
C LEU A 65 23.48 4.23 -0.57
N LYS A 66 23.93 3.88 0.64
CA LYS A 66 24.61 2.59 0.87
C LYS A 66 23.64 1.42 0.82
N ARG A 67 22.42 1.62 1.31
CA ARG A 67 21.39 0.59 1.45
C ARG A 67 19.99 1.14 1.28
N LEU A 68 19.10 0.33 0.73
CA LEU A 68 17.67 0.63 0.63
C LEU A 68 16.85 -0.45 1.34
N VAL A 69 16.21 -0.05 2.44
CA VAL A 69 15.40 -0.93 3.29
C VAL A 69 13.98 -0.40 3.45
N VAL A 70 13.00 -1.30 3.55
CA VAL A 70 11.58 -0.95 3.73
C VAL A 70 11.17 -1.26 5.16
N VAL A 71 10.77 -0.25 5.92
CA VAL A 71 10.23 -0.40 7.28
C VAL A 71 8.84 0.22 7.30
N GLY A 72 7.89 -0.48 7.92
CA GLY A 72 6.51 -0.01 8.01
C GLY A 72 5.80 -0.51 9.25
N GLY A 73 4.91 0.31 9.80
CA GLY A 73 4.12 0.02 10.99
C GLY A 73 2.65 0.39 10.81
N GLY A 74 1.74 -0.41 11.37
CA GLY A 74 0.31 -0.12 11.42
C GLY A 74 -0.54 -0.89 10.40
N LYS A 75 -1.88 -0.76 10.52
CA LYS A 75 -2.86 -1.57 9.77
C LYS A 75 -2.72 -1.48 8.25
N ALA A 76 -2.30 -0.32 7.74
CA ALA A 76 -2.11 -0.07 6.32
C ALA A 76 -0.70 -0.42 5.81
N ALA A 77 0.22 -0.86 6.67
CA ALA A 77 1.62 -1.02 6.31
C ALA A 77 1.84 -2.11 5.25
N VAL A 78 1.08 -3.21 5.30
CA VAL A 78 1.19 -4.29 4.30
C VAL A 78 0.87 -3.81 2.88
N PRO A 79 -0.29 -3.20 2.59
CA PRO A 79 -0.55 -2.70 1.23
C PRO A 79 0.42 -1.58 0.80
N MET A 80 0.83 -0.69 1.71
CA MET A 80 1.85 0.32 1.37
C MET A 80 3.21 -0.30 1.02
N ALA A 81 3.64 -1.31 1.77
CA ALA A 81 4.89 -2.03 1.49
C ALA A 81 4.84 -2.78 0.16
N ARG A 82 3.70 -3.39 -0.18
CA ARG A 82 3.50 -4.02 -1.49
C ARG A 82 3.65 -3.02 -2.65
N ALA A 83 3.13 -1.81 -2.49
CA ALA A 83 3.31 -0.75 -3.49
C ALA A 83 4.79 -0.35 -3.62
N LEU A 84 5.50 -0.18 -2.50
CA LEU A 84 6.93 0.11 -2.50
C LEU A 84 7.75 -0.97 -3.21
N VAL A 85 7.50 -2.26 -2.93
CA VAL A 85 8.19 -3.37 -3.59
C VAL A 85 7.91 -3.39 -5.10
N LYS A 86 6.68 -3.05 -5.52
CA LYS A 86 6.36 -2.92 -6.95
C LYS A 86 7.17 -1.81 -7.62
N ILE A 87 7.34 -0.66 -6.96
CA ILE A 87 8.06 0.50 -7.52
C ILE A 87 9.58 0.25 -7.52
N LEU A 88 10.12 -0.25 -6.42
CA LEU A 88 11.56 -0.32 -6.17
C LEU A 88 12.18 -1.63 -6.69
N GLY A 89 11.38 -2.70 -6.77
CA GLY A 89 11.80 -4.01 -7.24
C GLY A 89 12.98 -4.57 -6.43
N ARG A 90 13.95 -5.15 -7.14
CA ARG A 90 15.15 -5.79 -6.56
C ARG A 90 16.10 -4.83 -5.82
N ARG A 91 15.82 -3.52 -5.83
CA ARG A 91 16.65 -2.53 -5.11
C ARG A 91 16.40 -2.56 -3.61
N VAL A 92 15.26 -3.10 -3.16
CA VAL A 92 15.01 -3.32 -1.73
C VAL A 92 15.85 -4.50 -1.26
N GLU A 93 16.80 -4.25 -0.38
CA GLU A 93 17.68 -5.30 0.16
C GLU A 93 17.00 -6.12 1.25
N SER A 94 16.25 -5.45 2.12
CA SER A 94 15.52 -6.08 3.21
C SER A 94 14.40 -5.17 3.71
N GLY A 95 13.54 -5.72 4.57
CA GLY A 95 12.50 -4.92 5.20
C GLY A 95 11.76 -5.66 6.31
N ILE A 96 11.06 -4.89 7.14
CA ILE A 96 10.20 -5.39 8.20
C ILE A 96 8.88 -4.60 8.21
N ILE A 97 7.77 -5.32 8.30
CA ILE A 97 6.43 -4.74 8.42
C ILE A 97 5.79 -5.26 9.70
N ALA A 98 5.51 -4.35 10.63
CA ALA A 98 4.82 -4.65 11.87
C ALA A 98 3.36 -4.18 11.76
N THR A 99 2.42 -5.11 11.76
CA THR A 99 0.99 -4.78 11.83
C THR A 99 0.42 -5.17 13.18
N ALA A 100 -0.72 -4.59 13.54
CA ALA A 100 -1.50 -5.14 14.63
C ALA A 100 -1.86 -6.59 14.26
N GLY A 101 -1.66 -7.52 15.19
CA GLY A 101 -2.25 -8.85 15.12
C GLY A 101 -3.69 -8.74 15.54
N ASP A 102 -4.58 -9.27 14.71
CA ASP A 102 -5.99 -9.48 15.08
C ASP A 102 -6.09 -10.78 15.89
#